data_AF-A0A139CVK7-F1
#
_entry.id   AF-A0A139CVK7-F1
#
_cell.length_a   1.000
_cell.length_b   1.000
_cell.length_c   1.000
_cell.angle_alpha   90.00
_cell.angle_beta   90.00
_cell.angle_gamma   90.00
#
_symmetry.space_group_name_H-M   'P 1'
#
loop_
_entity.id
_entity.type
_entity.pdbx_description
1 polymer ?
#
loop_
_entity_poly.entity_id
_entity_poly.type
_entity_poly.pdbx_seq_one_letter_code
_entity_poly.pdbx_strand_id
1 'polypeptide(L)' 'MTESKEFEPNIVGFLCNWCSYAGADLAGISRIKYPSNIKIIRVMCSGRVEPSHILKAFKEGADGILVSG' A
#
# COMPACT_ATOMS: atom_id res chain seq x y z
N MET A 1 21.63 -8.80 -26.04
CA MET A 1 20.66 -7.78 -25.60
C MET A 1 20.15 -8.23 -24.26
N THR A 2 20.82 -7.80 -23.19
CA THR A 2 20.45 -8.16 -21.81
C THR A 2 19.17 -7.44 -21.46
N GLU A 3 18.07 -8.20 -21.43
CA GLU A 3 16.75 -7.75 -21.03
C GLU A 3 16.77 -7.45 -19.52
N SER A 4 16.96 -6.19 -19.16
CA SER A 4 16.76 -5.72 -17.79
C SER A 4 15.27 -5.81 -17.48
N LYS A 5 14.84 -6.90 -16.84
CA LYS A 5 13.48 -6.99 -16.27
C LYS A 5 13.23 -5.73 -15.45
N GLU A 6 12.29 -4.89 -15.91
CA GLU A 6 11.89 -3.69 -15.18
C GLU A 6 11.37 -4.14 -13.81
N PHE A 7 11.99 -3.62 -12.75
CA PHE A 7 11.62 -3.95 -11.37
C PHE A 7 10.28 -3.28 -11.04
N GLU A 8 9.23 -4.09 -10.84
CA GLU A 8 7.94 -3.61 -10.33
C GLU A 8 7.88 -3.82 -8.80
N PRO A 9 7.96 -2.76 -7.99
CA PRO A 9 8.03 -2.91 -6.54
C PRO A 9 6.68 -3.37 -5.97
N ASN A 10 6.70 -4.39 -5.12
CA ASN A 10 5.52 -4.87 -4.39
C ASN A 10 5.29 -4.00 -3.14
N ILE A 11 4.25 -3.16 -3.16
CA ILE A 11 3.96 -2.21 -2.08
C ILE A 11 2.76 -2.68 -1.27
N VAL A 12 2.89 -2.69 0.06
CA VAL A 12 1.78 -2.95 0.99
C VAL A 12 1.36 -1.66 1.67
N GLY A 13 0.08 -1.29 1.55
CA GLY A 13 -0.47 -0.07 2.14
C GLY A 13 -1.41 -0.37 3.31
N PHE A 14 -1.11 0.13 4.51
CA PHE A 14 -2.05 0.18 5.62
C PHE A 14 -2.79 1.51 5.59
N LEU A 15 -4.08 1.47 5.25
CA LEU A 15 -4.91 2.67 5.13
C LEU A 15 -5.99 2.67 6.20
N CYS A 16 -6.14 3.81 6.88
CA CYS A 16 -7.23 3.98 7.83
C CYS A 16 -8.57 4.02 7.12
N ASN A 17 -9.61 3.49 7.76
CA ASN A 17 -10.95 3.39 7.20
C ASN A 17 -11.59 4.76 6.94
N TRP A 18 -11.26 5.78 7.75
CA TRP A 18 -11.98 7.04 7.77
C TRP A 18 -11.47 8.08 6.77
N CYS A 19 -10.15 8.24 6.67
CA CYS A 19 -9.52 9.28 5.85
C CYS A 19 -8.89 8.68 4.60
N SER A 20 -7.83 7.86 4.76
CA SER A 20 -7.01 7.44 3.63
C SER A 20 -7.72 6.42 2.73
N TYR A 21 -8.47 5.46 3.30
CA TYR A 21 -9.22 4.49 2.50
C TYR A 21 -10.36 5.19 1.73
N ALA A 22 -11.04 6.15 2.34
CA ALA A 22 -12.00 7.01 1.65
C ALA A 22 -11.35 7.84 0.52
N GLY A 23 -10.12 8.31 0.73
CA GLY A 23 -9.32 8.97 -0.31
C GLY A 23 -8.96 8.03 -1.47
N ALA A 24 -8.66 6.76 -1.17
CA ALA A 24 -8.41 5.74 -2.19
C ALA A 24 -9.69 5.42 -2.99
N ASP A 25 -10.85 5.34 -2.31
CA ASP A 25 -12.15 5.18 -2.97
C ASP A 25 -12.47 6.39 -3.87
N LEU A 26 -12.20 7.61 -3.39
CA LEU A 26 -12.37 8.83 -4.18
C LEU A 26 -11.46 8.84 -5.41
N ALA A 27 -10.20 8.42 -5.29
CA ALA A 27 -9.31 8.29 -6.43
C ALA A 27 -9.85 7.31 -7.48
N GLY A 28 -10.49 6.22 -7.04
CA GLY A 28 -11.21 5.29 -7.91
C GLY A 28 -12.41 5.92 -8.61
N ILE A 29 -13.27 6.63 -7.88
CA ILE A 29 -14.45 7.34 -8.42
C ILE A 29 -14.02 8.41 -9.44
N SER A 30 -12.97 9.16 -9.12
CA SER A 30 -12.39 10.20 -9.99
C SER A 30 -11.55 9.63 -11.14
N ARG A 31 -11.43 8.30 -11.26
CA ARG A 31 -10.68 7.61 -12.32
C ARG A 31 -9.22 8.05 -12.42
N ILE A 32 -8.63 8.41 -11.28
CA ILE A 32 -7.21 8.78 -11.21
C ILE A 32 -6.39 7.51 -11.46
N LYS A 33 -5.54 7.55 -12.49
CA LYS A 33 -4.66 6.44 -12.83
C LYS A 33 -3.45 6.45 -11.90
N TYR A 34 -3.16 5.29 -11.34
CA TYR A 34 -1.95 5.02 -10.56
C TYR A 34 -1.47 3.59 -10.88
N PRO A 35 -0.21 3.25 -10.60
CA PRO A 35 0.32 1.91 -10.82
C PRO A 35 -0.38 0.85 -9.97
N SER A 36 -0.60 -0.36 -10.50
CA SER A 36 -1.29 -1.48 -9.84
C SER A 36 -0.45 -2.23 -8.80
N ASN A 37 0.68 -1.66 -8.40
CA ASN A 37 1.69 -2.33 -7.59
C ASN A 37 1.46 -2.18 -6.07
N ILE A 38 0.44 -1.42 -5.66
CA ILE A 38 0.04 -1.25 -4.26
C ILE A 38 -1.14 -2.15 -3.88
N LYS A 39 -0.99 -2.88 -2.77
CA LYS A 39 -2.02 -3.73 -2.16
C LYS A 39 -2.46 -3.13 -0.83
N ILE A 40 -3.74 -2.78 -0.73
CA ILE A 40 -4.28 -2.06 0.43
C ILE A 40 -4.83 -3.04 1.48
N ILE A 41 -4.38 -2.88 2.72
CA ILE A 41 -4.92 -3.50 3.93
C ILE A 41 -5.68 -2.41 4.70
N ARG A 42 -6.98 -2.60 4.85
CA ARG A 42 -7.85 -1.67 5.58
C ARG A 42 -7.74 -1.90 7.08
N VAL A 43 -7.47 -0.83 7.83
CA VAL A 43 -7.50 -0.80 9.30
C VAL A 43 -8.45 0.29 9.79
N MET A 44 -9.02 0.14 10.99
CA MET A 44 -9.98 1.15 11.50
C MET A 44 -9.33 2.50 11.79
N CYS A 45 -8.05 2.52 12.17
CA CYS A 45 -7.26 3.71 12.41
C CYS A 45 -5.78 3.39 12.15
N SER A 46 -4.99 4.36 11.71
CA SER A 46 -3.53 4.22 11.57
C SER A 46 -2.86 3.82 12.89
N GLY A 47 -3.44 4.18 14.03
CA GLY A 47 -2.98 3.74 15.36
C GLY A 47 -3.07 2.23 15.60
N ARG A 48 -3.76 1.46 14.76
CA ARG A 48 -3.76 -0.01 14.82
C ARG A 48 -2.47 -0.63 14.27
N VAL A 49 -1.72 0.13 13.48
CA VAL A 49 -0.49 -0.33 12.83
C VAL A 49 0.65 -0.28 13.82
N GLU A 50 1.17 -1.46 14.16
CA GLU A 50 2.33 -1.63 15.05
C GLU A 50 3.57 -2.02 14.22
N PRO A 51 4.80 -1.77 14.72
CA PRO A 51 6.03 -2.16 14.03
C PRO A 51 6.10 -3.64 13.63
N SER A 52 5.47 -4.53 14.40
CA SER A 52 5.34 -5.97 14.09
C SER A 52 4.70 -6.23 12.72
N HIS A 53 3.71 -5.44 12.33
CA HIS A 53 3.03 -5.54 11.03
C HIS A 53 3.96 -5.13 9.89
N ILE A 54 4.75 -4.07 10.10
CA ILE A 54 5.72 -3.55 9.12
C ILE A 54 6.83 -4.58 8.90
N LEU A 55 7.40 -5.11 9.98
CA LEU A 55 8.45 -6.14 9.90
C LEU A 55 7.95 -7.43 9.26
N LYS A 56 6.71 -7.83 9.55
CA LYS A 56 6.09 -8.99 8.89
C LYS A 56 5.92 -8.74 7.40
N ALA A 57 5.44 -7.56 6.99
CA ALA A 57 5.28 -7.23 5.57
C ALA A 57 6.63 -7.26 4.81
N PHE A 58 7.71 -6.71 5.38
CA PHE A 58 9.05 -6.86 4.81
C PHE A 58 9.49 -8.33 4.73
N LYS A 59 9.24 -9.12 5.78
CA LYS A 59 9.58 -10.55 5.80
C LYS A 59 8.84 -11.35 4.72
N GLU A 60 7.61 -10.96 4.37
CA GLU A 60 6.81 -11.58 3.31
C GLU A 60 7.18 -11.09 1.88
N GLY A 61 8.19 -10.24 1.74
CA GLY A 61 8.67 -9.76 0.43
C GLY A 61 7.97 -8.50 -0.07
N ALA A 62 7.56 -7.60 0.82
CA ALA A 62 7.22 -6.23 0.43
C ALA A 62 8.50 -5.43 0.16
N ASP A 63 8.56 -4.72 -0.96
CA ASP A 63 9.66 -3.81 -1.31
C ASP A 63 9.44 -2.42 -0.69
N GLY A 64 8.18 -2.09 -0.38
CA GLY A 64 7.79 -0.83 0.24
C GLY A 64 6.52 -0.98 1.07
N ILE A 65 6.40 -0.14 2.10
CA ILE A 65 5.24 -0.12 2.99
C ILE A 65 4.77 1.32 3.13
N LEU A 66 3.48 1.53 2.88
CA LEU A 66 2.80 2.81 3.09
C LEU A 66 1.91 2.70 4.33
N VAL A 67 2.01 3.63 5.27
CA VAL A 67 1.07 3.77 6.38
C VAL A 67 0.43 5.13 6.26
N SER A 68 -0.89 5.17 6.11
CA SER A 68 -1.65 6.42 5.97
C SER A 68 -2.85 6.43 6.92
N GLY A 69 -3.05 7.60 7.54
CA GLY A 69 -4.09 7.88 8.54
C GLY A 69 -5.12 8.88 8.04
#